data_AF-W9KWV7-F1
#
_entry.id   AF-W9KWV7-F1
#
_cell.length_a   1.000
_cell.length_b   1.000
_cell.length_c   1.000
_cell.angle_alpha   90.00
_cell.angle_beta   90.00
_cell.angle_gamma   90.00
#
_symmetry.space_group_name_H-M   'P 1'
#
loop_
_entity.id
_entity.type
_entity.pdbx_description
1 polymer ?
#
loop_
_entity_poly.entity_id
_entity_poly.type
_entity_poly.pdbx_seq_one_letter_code
_entity_poly.pdbx_strand_id
1 'polypeptide(L)'
;MYVNVYTGMWVDYSNGRITGATITLTARNGSILVAALSIFLVLVGSQFWSILTFDIHWMNTTDKITDILHFQHQATFRNAGTSIGATRELLALPFPWRRRQTGPRDFSVTILRSRAWALLALTNFCVWSTVGPFSCAITRSAGSHFLIAPGTCGIVFDNTSETGLSSKSLSKTIIADTHARGCYESNDSSAQCNSFVQKQLHGPKMQTRTALSGMASARLRLNLTADASTLTTSWVLTRPWKTEFITAGSMSHYGGDIKASSWFPSQESYLPDEDLTLVWLLPNFVFSMTPIDDPFFGFHANHISKRLCQPDNLVNIMACTDQYQVCNPKRQTPICSPVTAAVLLRDNISTIELNPTQNATARLILALNGAEGISSSLGGRGAGALRAGEKVAQSIQSFLPNNQWATEVKNWFAIS
;
A
#
# COMPACT_ATOMS: atom_id res chain seq x y z
N MET A 1 2.47 -17.92 17.62
CA MET A 1 1.79 -19.13 17.12
C MET A 1 2.32 -19.38 15.72
N TYR A 2 2.88 -20.56 15.42
CA TYR A 2 3.40 -20.84 14.07
C TYR A 2 2.22 -21.02 13.12
N VAL A 3 2.01 -20.08 12.20
CA VAL A 3 1.01 -20.22 11.14
C VAL A 3 1.49 -21.33 10.22
N ASN A 4 0.71 -22.41 10.14
CA ASN A 4 1.04 -23.53 9.27
C ASN A 4 0.65 -23.14 7.84
N VAL A 5 1.64 -22.77 7.04
CA VAL A 5 1.45 -22.34 5.65
C VAL A 5 1.16 -23.56 4.79
N TYR A 6 0.12 -23.49 3.95
CA TYR A 6 -0.18 -24.55 3.01
C TYR A 6 0.91 -24.60 1.93
N THR A 7 1.62 -25.72 1.84
CA THR A 7 2.55 -26.01 0.75
C THR A 7 1.88 -26.92 -0.27
N GLY A 8 1.76 -26.47 -1.51
CA GLY A 8 1.06 -27.20 -2.56
C GLY A 8 0.45 -26.26 -3.60
N MET A 9 -0.28 -26.84 -4.56
CA MET A 9 -1.02 -26.07 -5.55
C MET A 9 -2.33 -25.55 -4.96
N TRP A 10 -2.63 -24.29 -5.26
CA TRP A 10 -3.88 -23.63 -4.91
C TRP A 10 -4.21 -22.54 -5.94
N VAL A 11 -5.40 -21.97 -5.85
CA VAL A 11 -5.87 -20.93 -6.77
C VAL A 11 -6.22 -19.67 -5.99
N ASP A 12 -5.53 -18.59 -6.32
CA ASP A 12 -5.90 -17.25 -5.88
C ASP A 12 -7.07 -16.74 -6.73
N TYR A 13 -8.27 -16.82 -6.15
CA TYR A 13 -9.48 -16.38 -6.84
C TYR A 13 -9.54 -14.87 -7.10
N SER A 14 -8.72 -14.05 -6.45
CA SER A 14 -8.65 -12.60 -6.74
C SER A 14 -8.13 -12.33 -8.15
N ASN A 15 -7.25 -13.21 -8.64
CA ASN A 15 -6.64 -13.14 -9.96
C ASN A 15 -7.34 -14.06 -10.97
N GLY A 16 -8.47 -14.66 -10.63
CA GLY A 16 -9.20 -15.61 -11.48
C GLY A 16 -8.56 -17.01 -11.55
N ARG A 17 -9.27 -17.96 -12.19
CA ARG A 17 -8.95 -19.39 -12.11
C ARG A 17 -7.65 -19.81 -12.82
N ILE A 18 -7.28 -19.11 -13.88
CA ILE A 18 -6.13 -19.47 -14.74
C ILE A 18 -4.88 -18.74 -14.27
N THR A 19 -4.95 -17.42 -14.19
CA THR A 19 -3.85 -16.54 -13.76
C THR A 19 -3.58 -16.57 -12.26
N GLY A 20 -4.55 -17.03 -11.45
CA GLY A 20 -4.39 -17.22 -10.01
C GLY A 20 -3.84 -18.58 -9.59
N ALA A 21 -3.60 -19.51 -10.53
CA ALA A 21 -3.03 -20.82 -10.20
C ALA A 21 -1.61 -20.65 -9.66
N THR A 22 -1.42 -20.96 -8.37
CA THR A 22 -0.19 -20.68 -7.62
C THR A 22 0.28 -21.95 -6.91
N ILE A 23 1.59 -22.18 -6.90
CA ILE A 23 2.21 -23.24 -6.09
C ILE A 23 3.05 -22.61 -4.98
N THR A 24 2.73 -22.95 -3.73
CA THR A 24 3.51 -22.50 -2.57
C THR A 24 4.53 -23.54 -2.19
N LEU A 25 5.80 -23.12 -2.13
CA LEU A 25 6.96 -23.95 -1.79
C LEU A 25 7.76 -23.29 -0.66
N THR A 26 8.57 -24.09 0.03
CA THR A 26 9.57 -23.55 0.98
C THR A 26 10.63 -22.75 0.22
N ALA A 27 11.27 -21.78 0.90
CA ALA A 27 12.29 -20.93 0.28
C ALA A 27 13.40 -21.74 -0.42
N ARG A 28 13.86 -22.83 0.21
CA ARG A 28 14.87 -23.73 -0.36
C ARG A 28 14.39 -24.45 -1.63
N ASN A 29 13.16 -24.98 -1.62
CA ASN A 29 12.63 -25.70 -2.78
C ASN A 29 12.27 -24.73 -3.92
N GLY A 30 11.81 -23.53 -3.58
CA GLY A 30 11.57 -22.45 -4.54
C GLY A 30 12.85 -22.06 -5.29
N SER A 31 13.97 -21.84 -4.59
CA SER A 31 15.24 -21.52 -5.25
C SER A 31 15.75 -22.63 -6.17
N ILE A 32 15.56 -23.90 -5.77
CA ILE A 32 15.95 -25.05 -6.59
C ILE A 32 15.09 -25.11 -7.87
N LEU A 33 13.77 -24.89 -7.74
CA LEU A 33 12.86 -24.89 -8.88
C LEU A 33 13.18 -23.76 -9.87
N VAL A 34 13.44 -22.54 -9.38
CA VAL A 34 13.83 -21.39 -10.22
C VAL A 34 15.12 -21.68 -10.98
N ALA A 35 16.13 -22.22 -10.30
CA ALA A 35 17.39 -22.58 -10.92
C ALA A 35 17.21 -23.66 -12.00
N ALA A 36 16.44 -24.70 -11.71
CA ALA A 36 16.13 -25.77 -12.67
C ALA A 36 15.35 -25.24 -13.89
N LEU A 37 14.36 -24.37 -13.67
CA LEU A 37 13.57 -23.74 -14.74
C LEU A 37 14.44 -22.86 -15.65
N SER A 38 15.38 -22.09 -15.06
CA SER A 38 16.31 -21.27 -15.83
C SER A 38 17.21 -22.11 -16.73
N ILE A 39 17.76 -23.22 -16.22
CA ILE A 39 18.58 -24.16 -17.02
C ILE A 39 17.74 -24.77 -18.14
N PHE A 40 16.52 -25.22 -17.82
CA PHE A 40 15.60 -25.80 -18.80
C PHE A 40 15.28 -24.82 -19.94
N LEU A 41 14.96 -23.56 -19.62
CA LEU A 41 14.64 -22.53 -20.62
C LEU A 41 15.84 -22.21 -21.53
N VAL A 42 17.07 -22.23 -21.00
CA VAL A 42 18.29 -22.06 -21.81
C VAL A 42 18.47 -23.23 -22.79
N LEU A 43 18.26 -24.47 -22.33
CA LEU A 43 18.35 -25.66 -23.20
C LEU A 43 17.30 -25.62 -24.29
N VAL A 44 16.04 -25.31 -23.96
CA VAL A 44 14.95 -25.19 -24.94
C VAL A 44 15.26 -24.09 -25.95
N GLY A 45 15.74 -22.91 -25.51
CA GLY A 45 16.10 -21.82 -26.41
C GLY A 45 17.21 -22.18 -27.39
N SER A 46 18.19 -22.99 -26.97
CA SER A 46 19.25 -23.48 -27.86
C SER A 46 18.71 -24.39 -28.96
N GLN A 47 17.79 -25.29 -28.64
CA GLN A 47 17.19 -26.23 -29.60
C GLN A 47 16.15 -25.56 -30.50
N PHE A 48 15.47 -24.54 -29.97
CA PHE A 48 14.52 -23.74 -30.73
C PHE A 48 15.17 -23.09 -31.95
N TRP A 49 16.40 -22.58 -31.82
CA TRP A 49 17.15 -22.05 -32.97
C TRP A 49 17.39 -23.12 -34.04
N SER A 50 17.78 -24.34 -33.66
CA SER A 50 18.00 -25.44 -34.59
C SER A 50 16.73 -25.84 -35.35
N ILE A 51 15.58 -25.84 -34.67
CA ILE A 51 14.28 -26.10 -35.29
C ILE A 51 13.93 -24.96 -36.25
N LEU A 52 14.11 -23.71 -35.83
CA LEU A 52 13.79 -22.53 -36.63
C LEU A 52 14.61 -22.48 -37.92
N THR A 53 15.91 -22.78 -37.88
CA THR A 53 16.73 -22.82 -39.10
C THR A 53 16.36 -23.97 -40.04
N PHE A 54 15.94 -25.11 -39.49
CA PHE A 54 15.39 -26.22 -40.25
C PHE A 54 14.08 -25.83 -40.95
N ASP A 55 13.14 -25.22 -40.24
CA ASP A 55 11.86 -24.75 -40.79
C ASP A 55 12.08 -23.69 -41.87
N ILE A 56 12.97 -22.73 -41.63
CA ILE A 56 13.33 -21.70 -42.63
C ILE A 56 13.93 -22.35 -43.87
N HIS A 57 14.79 -23.36 -43.71
CA HIS A 57 15.35 -24.08 -44.85
C HIS A 57 14.26 -24.82 -45.62
N TRP A 58 13.44 -25.59 -44.92
CA TRP A 58 12.33 -26.37 -45.47
C TRP A 58 11.32 -25.50 -46.23
N MET A 59 10.92 -24.37 -45.67
CA MET A 59 9.98 -23.45 -46.33
C MET A 59 10.57 -22.77 -47.57
N ASN A 60 11.91 -22.65 -47.64
CA ASN A 60 12.61 -21.94 -48.71
C ASN A 60 13.27 -22.86 -49.75
N THR A 61 13.18 -24.18 -49.61
CA THR A 61 13.65 -25.12 -50.63
C THR A 61 12.83 -24.97 -51.91
N THR A 62 13.51 -24.71 -53.03
CA THR A 62 12.90 -24.50 -54.34
C THR A 62 13.79 -25.13 -55.41
N ASP A 63 13.17 -25.83 -56.36
CA ASP A 63 13.86 -26.41 -57.52
C ASP A 63 14.01 -25.41 -58.69
N LYS A 64 13.50 -24.19 -58.53
CA LYS A 64 13.57 -23.13 -59.55
C LYS A 64 14.92 -22.42 -59.49
N ILE A 65 15.40 -21.96 -60.65
CA ILE A 65 16.59 -21.11 -60.76
C ILE A 65 16.29 -19.77 -60.03
N THR A 66 16.90 -19.57 -58.87
CA THR A 66 16.77 -18.36 -58.04
C THR A 66 18.10 -17.61 -57.91
N ASP A 67 18.02 -16.36 -57.43
CA ASP A 67 19.18 -15.49 -57.15
C ASP A 67 20.22 -16.16 -56.25
N ILE A 68 21.51 -15.88 -56.49
CA ILE A 68 22.65 -16.37 -55.68
C ILE A 68 22.50 -16.00 -54.20
N LEU A 69 21.90 -14.83 -53.90
CA LEU A 69 21.66 -14.35 -52.55
C LEU A 69 20.72 -15.29 -51.75
N HIS A 70 19.78 -15.96 -52.41
CA HIS A 70 18.90 -16.96 -51.79
C HIS A 70 19.70 -18.13 -51.22
N PHE A 71 20.61 -18.68 -52.03
CA PHE A 71 21.48 -19.76 -51.61
C PHE A 71 22.48 -19.34 -50.52
N GLN A 72 22.96 -18.09 -50.56
CA GLN A 72 23.80 -17.54 -49.48
C GLN A 72 23.05 -17.49 -48.14
N HIS A 73 21.80 -17.00 -48.13
CA HIS A 73 20.99 -17.00 -46.90
C HIS A 73 20.77 -18.42 -46.35
N GLN A 74 20.43 -19.39 -47.22
CA GLN A 74 20.26 -20.78 -46.80
C GLN A 74 21.54 -21.38 -46.24
N ALA A 75 22.68 -21.12 -46.88
CA ALA A 75 23.97 -21.58 -46.39
C ALA A 75 24.30 -20.96 -45.02
N THR A 76 24.01 -19.67 -44.82
CA THR A 76 24.20 -19.02 -43.52
C THR A 76 23.32 -19.65 -42.45
N PHE A 77 22.02 -19.88 -42.69
CA PHE A 77 21.13 -20.49 -41.70
C PHE A 77 21.48 -21.95 -41.37
N ARG A 78 21.99 -22.73 -42.34
CA ARG A 78 22.41 -24.12 -42.10
C ARG A 78 23.74 -24.22 -41.34
N ASN A 79 24.63 -23.24 -41.51
CA ASN A 79 25.96 -23.27 -40.90
C ASN A 79 26.05 -22.45 -39.60
N ALA A 80 25.11 -21.54 -39.36
CA ALA A 80 25.10 -20.75 -38.14
C ALA A 80 24.56 -21.58 -36.96
N GLY A 81 25.48 -22.09 -36.13
CA GLY A 81 25.12 -22.83 -34.91
C GLY A 81 24.43 -21.99 -33.82
N THR A 82 24.41 -20.67 -33.94
CA THR A 82 23.71 -19.77 -32.99
C THR A 82 23.00 -18.64 -33.73
N SER A 83 21.93 -18.12 -33.12
CA SER A 83 21.16 -16.99 -33.66
C SER A 83 22.00 -15.72 -33.78
N ILE A 84 22.84 -15.42 -32.78
CA ILE A 84 23.74 -14.27 -32.82
C ILE A 84 24.82 -14.41 -33.90
N GLY A 85 25.32 -15.64 -34.12
CA GLY A 85 26.23 -15.95 -35.22
C GLY A 85 25.57 -15.68 -36.57
N ALA A 86 24.34 -16.16 -36.77
CA ALA A 86 23.58 -15.87 -37.98
C ALA A 86 23.34 -14.37 -38.19
N THR A 87 23.01 -13.62 -37.15
CA THR A 87 22.85 -12.16 -37.25
C THR A 87 24.12 -11.49 -37.78
N ARG A 88 25.29 -11.85 -37.24
CA ARG A 88 26.57 -11.29 -37.68
C ARG A 88 26.84 -11.58 -39.15
N GLU A 89 26.69 -12.83 -39.57
CA GLU A 89 26.93 -13.25 -40.95
C GLU A 89 25.94 -12.57 -41.91
N LEU A 90 24.64 -12.56 -41.59
CA LEU A 90 23.60 -11.92 -42.41
C LEU A 90 23.76 -10.39 -42.51
N LEU A 91 24.28 -9.72 -41.47
CA LEU A 91 24.61 -8.30 -41.55
C LEU A 91 25.87 -8.04 -42.38
N ALA A 92 26.84 -8.97 -42.38
CA ALA A 92 28.06 -8.86 -43.16
C ALA A 92 27.84 -9.16 -44.66
N LEU A 93 26.86 -10.01 -45.01
CA LEU A 93 26.59 -10.47 -46.38
C LEU A 93 26.51 -9.36 -47.45
N PRO A 94 25.89 -8.19 -47.23
CA PRO A 94 25.78 -7.17 -48.28
C PRO A 94 27.09 -6.41 -48.56
N PHE A 95 28.02 -6.33 -47.60
CA PHE A 95 29.20 -5.46 -47.72
C PHE A 95 30.15 -5.82 -48.88
N PRO A 96 30.45 -7.11 -49.16
CA PRO A 96 31.26 -7.50 -50.32
C PRO A 96 30.62 -7.11 -51.67
N TRP A 97 29.29 -7.10 -51.76
CA TRP A 97 28.57 -6.74 -52.99
C TRP A 97 28.62 -5.24 -53.32
N ARG A 98 28.98 -4.39 -52.34
CA ARG A 98 29.12 -2.93 -52.51
C ARG A 98 30.09 -2.56 -53.63
N ARG A 99 31.16 -3.35 -53.83
CA ARG A 99 32.19 -3.07 -54.86
C ARG A 99 31.81 -3.58 -56.26
N ARG A 100 30.77 -4.40 -56.38
CA ARG A 100 30.46 -5.15 -57.62
C ARG A 100 29.15 -4.72 -58.29
N GLN A 101 28.29 -3.98 -57.60
CA GLN A 101 26.99 -3.53 -58.12
C GLN A 101 27.10 -2.18 -58.84
N THR A 102 26.39 -2.07 -59.96
CA THR A 102 26.46 -0.94 -60.91
C THR A 102 25.64 0.28 -60.50
N GLY A 103 24.82 0.21 -59.43
CA GLY A 103 24.04 1.36 -58.95
C GLY A 103 23.55 1.27 -57.48
N PRO A 104 23.17 2.41 -56.87
CA PRO A 104 22.76 2.47 -55.46
C PRO A 104 21.48 1.69 -55.13
N ARG A 105 20.56 1.57 -56.09
CA ARG A 105 19.26 0.90 -55.90
C ARG A 105 19.39 -0.61 -55.70
N ASP A 106 20.29 -1.28 -56.43
CA ASP A 106 20.52 -2.72 -56.31
C ASP A 106 21.18 -3.09 -54.97
N PHE A 107 22.02 -2.19 -54.46
CA PHE A 107 22.63 -2.30 -53.14
C PHE A 107 21.63 -2.14 -52.01
N SER A 108 20.71 -1.17 -52.11
CA SER A 108 19.65 -0.99 -51.12
C SER A 108 18.68 -2.17 -51.05
N VAL A 109 18.34 -2.79 -52.19
CA VAL A 109 17.47 -3.99 -52.22
C VAL A 109 18.16 -5.20 -51.58
N THR A 110 19.46 -5.39 -51.86
CA THR A 110 20.27 -6.46 -51.27
C THR A 110 20.35 -6.32 -49.74
N ILE A 111 20.59 -5.09 -49.26
CA ILE A 111 20.60 -4.77 -47.84
C ILE A 111 19.23 -5.05 -47.20
N LEU A 112 18.13 -4.59 -47.81
CA LEU A 112 16.80 -4.73 -47.25
C LEU A 112 16.41 -6.21 -47.07
N ARG A 113 16.71 -7.06 -48.06
CA ARG A 113 16.45 -8.50 -48.01
C ARG A 113 17.29 -9.20 -46.93
N SER A 114 18.57 -8.87 -46.78
CA SER A 114 19.43 -9.46 -45.75
C SER A 114 19.10 -8.99 -44.34
N ARG A 115 18.67 -7.72 -44.19
CA ARG A 115 18.29 -7.14 -42.89
C ARG A 115 17.05 -7.77 -42.29
N ALA A 116 16.07 -8.20 -43.09
CA ALA A 116 14.87 -8.88 -42.59
C ALA A 116 15.24 -10.20 -41.89
N TRP A 117 16.11 -11.00 -42.51
CA TRP A 117 16.61 -12.24 -41.93
C TRP A 117 17.51 -12.00 -40.70
N ALA A 118 18.36 -10.97 -40.74
CA ALA A 118 19.18 -10.59 -39.60
C ALA A 118 18.35 -10.16 -38.38
N LEU A 119 17.24 -9.43 -38.61
CA LEU A 119 16.29 -9.02 -37.56
C LEU A 119 15.58 -10.23 -36.94
N LEU A 120 15.20 -11.23 -37.74
CA LEU A 120 14.60 -12.47 -37.23
C LEU A 120 15.59 -13.22 -36.31
N ALA A 121 16.85 -13.35 -36.72
CA ALA A 121 17.87 -13.99 -35.89
C ALA A 121 18.15 -13.20 -34.60
N LEU A 122 18.18 -11.86 -34.69
CA LEU A 122 18.41 -10.99 -33.54
C LEU A 122 17.25 -11.02 -32.53
N THR A 123 16.01 -10.99 -33.02
CA THR A 123 14.81 -11.09 -32.16
C THR A 123 14.77 -12.42 -31.43
N ASN A 124 15.10 -13.53 -32.10
CA ASN A 124 15.23 -14.81 -31.44
C ASN A 124 16.26 -14.78 -30.29
N PHE A 125 17.45 -14.20 -30.53
CA PHE A 125 18.46 -14.04 -29.49
C PHE A 125 17.96 -13.20 -28.30
N CYS A 126 17.33 -12.05 -28.55
CA CYS A 126 16.82 -11.17 -27.49
C CYS A 126 15.70 -11.80 -26.67
N VAL A 127 14.77 -12.52 -27.31
CA VAL A 127 13.67 -13.21 -26.61
C VAL A 127 14.24 -14.26 -25.67
N TRP A 128 15.06 -15.18 -26.18
CA TRP A 128 15.60 -16.27 -25.35
C TRP A 128 16.62 -15.80 -24.30
N SER A 129 17.33 -14.68 -24.55
CA SER A 129 18.24 -14.08 -23.56
C SER A 129 17.49 -13.44 -22.38
N THR A 130 16.25 -12.99 -22.58
CA THR A 130 15.44 -12.35 -21.52
C THR A 130 14.55 -13.35 -20.79
N VAL A 131 14.08 -14.41 -21.45
CA VAL A 131 13.18 -15.43 -20.88
C VAL A 131 13.81 -16.20 -19.70
N GLY A 132 15.10 -16.54 -19.76
CA GLY A 132 15.80 -17.22 -18.65
C GLY A 132 15.81 -16.41 -17.35
N PRO A 133 16.34 -15.17 -17.36
CA PRO A 133 16.28 -14.26 -16.21
C PRO A 133 14.86 -13.92 -15.74
N PHE A 134 13.87 -13.92 -16.65
CA PHE A 134 12.47 -13.64 -16.31
C PHE A 134 11.82 -14.77 -15.47
N SER A 135 12.46 -15.94 -15.33
CA SER A 135 12.04 -17.02 -14.42
C SER A 135 11.80 -16.51 -12.99
N CYS A 136 12.64 -15.59 -12.50
CA CYS A 136 12.49 -14.97 -11.18
C CYS A 136 11.22 -14.12 -11.04
N ALA A 137 10.70 -13.54 -12.13
CA ALA A 137 9.47 -12.75 -12.10
C ALA A 137 8.22 -13.64 -11.95
N ILE A 138 8.30 -14.91 -12.34
CA ILE A 138 7.24 -15.90 -12.17
C ILE A 138 7.16 -16.35 -10.70
N THR A 139 8.27 -16.26 -9.95
CA THR A 139 8.32 -16.55 -8.51
C THR A 139 8.15 -15.31 -7.66
N ARG A 140 6.95 -15.10 -7.13
CA ARG A 140 6.69 -14.05 -6.13
C ARG A 140 7.24 -14.45 -4.77
N SER A 141 7.85 -13.51 -4.06
CA SER A 141 8.24 -13.72 -2.66
C SER A 141 7.01 -13.77 -1.75
N ALA A 142 7.16 -14.42 -0.59
CA ALA A 142 6.10 -14.70 0.38
C ALA A 142 5.36 -13.48 0.98
N GLY A 143 5.75 -12.25 0.60
CA GLY A 143 5.16 -11.02 1.12
C GLY A 143 3.85 -10.58 0.47
N SER A 144 3.40 -11.23 -0.62
CA SER A 144 2.16 -10.82 -1.30
C SER A 144 0.94 -11.49 -0.70
N HIS A 145 0.71 -12.78 -0.87
CA HIS A 145 -0.39 -13.52 -0.21
C HIS A 145 -0.04 -15.02 -0.14
N PHE A 146 -0.39 -15.75 0.93
CA PHE A 146 -0.20 -17.19 1.02
C PHE A 146 -1.43 -17.90 1.61
N LEU A 147 -1.70 -19.12 1.15
CA LEU A 147 -2.77 -19.94 1.69
C LEU A 147 -2.33 -20.56 3.03
N ILE A 148 -3.22 -20.50 4.02
CA ILE A 148 -3.01 -21.14 5.34
C ILE A 148 -3.58 -22.56 5.27
N ALA A 149 -2.91 -23.53 5.91
CA ALA A 149 -3.35 -24.91 5.93
C ALA A 149 -4.76 -25.05 6.56
N PRO A 150 -5.64 -25.89 5.98
CA PRO A 150 -6.97 -26.13 6.53
C PRO A 150 -6.86 -26.79 7.91
N GLY A 151 -7.56 -26.23 8.90
CA GLY A 151 -7.55 -26.74 10.28
C GLY A 151 -7.76 -25.65 11.34
N THR A 152 -7.45 -24.40 11.01
CA THR A 152 -7.76 -23.24 11.85
C THR A 152 -8.66 -22.28 11.08
N CYS A 153 -9.97 -22.44 11.24
CA CYS A 153 -10.94 -21.42 10.84
C CYS A 153 -11.05 -20.41 11.98
N GLY A 154 -10.66 -19.17 11.73
CA GLY A 154 -10.72 -18.11 12.73
C GLY A 154 -9.78 -16.96 12.41
N ILE A 155 -9.90 -15.90 13.18
CA ILE A 155 -8.98 -14.77 13.13
C ILE A 155 -7.74 -15.20 13.88
N VAL A 156 -6.64 -15.36 13.15
CA VAL A 156 -5.34 -15.64 13.74
C VAL A 156 -4.82 -14.32 14.29
N PHE A 157 -4.96 -14.13 15.60
CA PHE A 157 -4.25 -13.07 16.29
C PHE A 157 -2.76 -13.42 16.28
N ASP A 158 -1.98 -12.54 15.71
CA ASP A 158 -0.54 -12.71 15.63
C ASP A 158 0.03 -12.46 17.02
N ASN A 159 0.38 -13.52 17.75
CA ASN A 159 1.13 -13.43 19.01
C ASN A 159 2.60 -13.07 18.73
N THR A 160 2.86 -12.18 17.78
CA THR A 160 4.19 -11.61 17.57
C THR A 160 4.55 -10.74 18.76
N SER A 161 5.84 -10.65 19.07
CA SER A 161 6.36 -9.70 20.05
C SER A 161 5.80 -8.30 19.78
N GLU A 162 5.59 -7.48 20.82
CA GLU A 162 5.02 -6.12 20.74
C GLU A 162 5.64 -5.24 19.62
N THR A 163 6.89 -5.53 19.26
CA THR A 163 7.65 -4.89 18.17
C THR A 163 7.15 -5.25 16.74
N GLY A 164 6.68 -6.47 16.51
CA GLY A 164 6.14 -6.93 15.21
C GLY A 164 4.74 -6.39 14.94
N LEU A 165 3.90 -6.32 15.97
CA LEU A 165 2.55 -5.79 15.87
C LEU A 165 2.54 -4.27 15.64
N SER A 166 3.43 -3.53 16.32
CA SER A 166 3.58 -2.08 16.15
C SER A 166 4.11 -1.68 14.77
N SER A 167 5.10 -2.41 14.22
CA SER A 167 5.61 -2.17 12.86
C SER A 167 4.59 -2.49 11.78
N LYS A 168 3.79 -3.56 11.95
CA LYS A 168 2.68 -3.90 11.05
C LYS A 168 1.57 -2.84 11.08
N SER A 169 1.18 -2.38 12.27
CA SER A 169 0.18 -1.32 12.44
C SER A 169 0.64 0.00 11.78
N LEU A 170 1.91 0.37 11.98
CA LEU A 170 2.48 1.56 11.34
C LEU A 170 2.51 1.42 9.81
N SER A 171 2.88 0.25 9.28
CA SER A 171 2.88 0.01 7.84
C SER A 171 1.48 0.11 7.23
N LYS A 172 0.46 -0.41 7.92
CA LYS A 172 -0.94 -0.29 7.47
C LYS A 172 -1.37 1.17 7.37
N THR A 173 -1.11 1.96 8.42
CA THR A 173 -1.55 3.37 8.47
C THR A 173 -0.83 4.24 7.46
N ILE A 174 0.45 3.97 7.15
CA ILE A 174 1.19 4.65 6.05
C ILE A 174 0.58 4.34 4.68
N ILE A 175 0.23 3.07 4.42
CA ILE A 175 -0.41 2.68 3.16
C ILE A 175 -1.80 3.33 3.05
N ALA A 176 -2.57 3.33 4.13
CA ALA A 176 -3.87 3.98 4.19
C ALA A 176 -3.79 5.50 4.00
N ASP A 177 -2.79 6.18 4.57
CA ASP A 177 -2.53 7.61 4.34
C ASP A 177 -2.21 7.92 2.88
N THR A 178 -1.39 7.07 2.24
CA THR A 178 -1.06 7.20 0.82
C THR A 178 -2.30 7.05 -0.05
N HIS A 179 -3.15 6.07 0.28
CA HIS A 179 -4.43 5.88 -0.39
C HIS A 179 -5.38 7.06 -0.17
N ALA A 180 -5.51 7.55 1.07
CA ALA A 180 -6.38 8.67 1.40
C ALA A 180 -5.98 9.96 0.64
N ARG A 181 -4.67 10.24 0.54
CA ARG A 181 -4.13 11.33 -0.29
C ARG A 181 -4.51 11.18 -1.75
N GLY A 182 -4.26 10.01 -2.32
CA GLY A 182 -4.49 9.78 -3.75
C GLY A 182 -5.97 9.79 -4.15
N CYS A 183 -6.88 9.45 -3.23
CA CYS A 183 -8.28 9.20 -3.55
C CYS A 183 -9.27 10.23 -2.99
N TYR A 184 -8.97 10.90 -1.88
CA TYR A 184 -9.89 11.85 -1.24
C TYR A 184 -9.41 13.31 -1.30
N GLU A 185 -8.13 13.57 -1.57
CA GLU A 185 -7.56 14.92 -1.63
C GLU A 185 -7.53 15.49 -3.06
N SER A 186 -7.29 14.65 -4.07
CA SER A 186 -7.34 15.03 -5.49
C SER A 186 -8.59 14.49 -6.19
N ASN A 187 -9.20 15.30 -7.06
CA ASN A 187 -10.31 14.88 -7.95
C ASN A 187 -9.88 13.86 -9.03
N ASP A 188 -8.63 13.40 -9.00
CA ASP A 188 -8.08 12.47 -9.98
C ASP A 188 -8.47 11.03 -9.63
N SER A 189 -9.27 10.43 -10.52
CA SER A 189 -9.64 9.02 -10.45
C SER A 189 -8.44 8.15 -10.84
N SER A 190 -7.50 7.95 -9.93
CA SER A 190 -6.48 6.93 -10.13
C SER A 190 -7.13 5.53 -10.16
N ALA A 191 -6.59 4.60 -10.94
CA ALA A 191 -7.13 3.24 -11.02
C ALA A 191 -7.13 2.51 -9.65
N GLN A 192 -6.32 2.98 -8.70
CA GLN A 192 -6.26 2.48 -7.32
C GLN A 192 -7.47 2.90 -6.49
N CYS A 193 -8.16 3.98 -6.85
CA CYS A 193 -9.33 4.50 -6.15
C CYS A 193 -10.65 3.84 -6.60
N ASN A 194 -10.61 2.82 -7.47
CA ASN A 194 -11.83 2.20 -8.03
C ASN A 194 -12.43 1.10 -7.13
N SER A 195 -11.68 0.61 -6.14
CA SER A 195 -12.19 -0.38 -5.19
C SER A 195 -12.68 0.29 -3.91
N PHE A 196 -13.99 0.25 -3.66
CA PHE A 196 -14.65 0.65 -2.40
C PHE A 196 -14.62 2.13 -2.00
N VAL A 197 -14.15 3.04 -2.86
CA VAL A 197 -14.15 4.48 -2.57
C VAL A 197 -15.56 5.05 -2.59
N GLN A 198 -15.97 5.68 -1.48
CA GLN A 198 -17.13 6.56 -1.43
C GLN A 198 -16.70 7.94 -1.97
N LYS A 199 -17.41 8.46 -2.98
CA LYS A 199 -17.04 9.73 -3.66
C LYS A 199 -16.97 10.93 -2.71
N GLN A 200 -17.72 10.90 -1.61
CA GLN A 200 -17.65 11.90 -0.55
C GLN A 200 -17.81 11.21 0.80
N LEU A 201 -16.80 11.34 1.65
CA LEU A 201 -16.94 11.08 3.07
C LEU A 201 -17.87 12.17 3.61
N HIS A 202 -18.99 11.78 4.21
CA HIS A 202 -19.82 12.74 4.95
C HIS A 202 -18.96 13.25 6.09
N GLY A 203 -18.57 14.54 6.02
CA GLY A 203 -17.61 15.11 6.95
C GLY A 203 -18.06 14.93 8.41
N PRO A 204 -17.10 14.91 9.35
CA PRO A 204 -17.42 14.77 10.77
C PRO A 204 -18.43 15.86 11.17
N LYS A 205 -19.57 15.45 11.73
CA LYS A 205 -20.54 16.40 12.29
C LYS A 205 -19.97 16.89 13.61
N MET A 206 -19.49 18.12 13.63
CA MET A 206 -19.07 18.76 14.86
C MET A 206 -20.30 18.98 15.75
N GLN A 207 -20.42 18.18 16.81
CA GLN A 207 -21.29 18.49 17.93
C GLN A 207 -20.43 19.12 19.01
N THR A 208 -20.58 20.43 19.22
CA THR A 208 -20.02 21.09 20.39
C THR A 208 -20.83 20.66 21.62
N ARG A 209 -20.58 19.45 22.14
CA ARG A 209 -21.05 19.11 23.47
C ARG A 209 -20.15 19.82 24.46
N THR A 210 -20.70 20.81 25.15
CA THR A 210 -20.10 21.38 26.36
C THR A 210 -20.13 20.34 27.47
N ALA A 211 -19.39 19.23 27.31
CA ALA A 211 -19.12 18.29 28.39
C ALA A 211 -17.91 18.74 29.24
N LEU A 212 -17.25 19.84 28.84
CA LEU A 212 -16.11 20.42 29.53
C LEU A 212 -16.37 21.90 29.86
N SER A 213 -17.44 22.19 30.59
CA SER A 213 -17.66 23.51 31.21
C SER A 213 -16.67 23.83 32.36
N GLY A 214 -15.48 23.23 32.33
CA GLY A 214 -14.44 23.36 33.36
C GLY A 214 -12.99 23.45 32.84
N MET A 215 -12.76 23.51 31.52
CA MET A 215 -11.41 23.70 30.94
C MET A 215 -11.28 24.98 30.11
N ALA A 216 -12.01 26.03 30.49
CA ALA A 216 -11.62 27.39 30.14
C ALA A 216 -10.34 27.74 30.91
N SER A 217 -9.21 27.91 30.21
CA SER A 217 -7.92 28.37 30.76
C SER A 217 -7.50 27.72 32.08
N ALA A 218 -7.38 26.39 32.13
CA ALA A 218 -6.64 25.77 33.20
C ALA A 218 -5.14 25.97 32.94
N ARG A 219 -4.50 26.94 33.62
CA ARG A 219 -3.10 26.74 34.03
C ARG A 219 -3.10 25.40 34.76
N LEU A 220 -2.60 24.35 34.11
CA LEU A 220 -2.58 23.01 34.65
C LEU A 220 -1.63 22.99 35.87
N ARG A 221 -2.12 23.43 37.04
CA ARG A 221 -1.60 22.96 38.32
C ARG A 221 -2.11 21.54 38.44
N LEU A 222 -1.32 20.61 37.92
CA LEU A 222 -1.44 19.18 38.19
C LEU A 222 -1.35 18.98 39.70
N ASN A 223 -2.49 19.00 40.39
CA ASN A 223 -2.61 18.42 41.71
C ASN A 223 -2.74 16.91 41.48
N LEU A 224 -1.58 16.27 41.32
CA LEU A 224 -1.40 14.83 41.13
C LEU A 224 -1.84 14.10 42.40
N THR A 225 -3.14 13.84 42.52
CA THR A 225 -3.61 12.75 43.38
C THR A 225 -3.35 11.45 42.65
N ALA A 226 -2.44 10.66 43.22
CA ALA A 226 -1.91 9.40 42.71
C ALA A 226 -3.04 8.46 42.25
N ASP A 227 -3.05 8.15 40.95
CA ASP A 227 -3.49 6.90 40.32
C ASP A 227 -3.62 7.05 38.79
N ALA A 228 -3.81 8.27 38.27
CA ALA A 228 -3.68 8.60 36.83
C ALA A 228 -2.26 9.03 36.41
N SER A 229 -1.35 9.16 37.38
CA SER A 229 0.03 9.66 37.22
C SER A 229 0.99 8.64 36.61
N THR A 230 0.68 7.35 36.65
CA THR A 230 1.57 6.28 36.16
C THR A 230 1.47 6.06 34.64
N LEU A 231 0.30 6.28 34.03
CA LEU A 231 0.12 6.14 32.58
C LEU A 231 0.52 7.41 31.82
N THR A 232 0.13 8.59 32.30
CA THR A 232 0.41 9.88 31.64
C THR A 232 1.90 10.25 31.64
N THR A 233 2.64 9.92 32.70
CA THR A 233 4.10 10.16 32.77
C THR A 233 4.90 9.10 32.00
N SER A 234 4.44 7.85 31.94
CA SER A 234 5.12 6.78 31.21
C SER A 234 5.06 7.00 29.68
N TRP A 235 3.91 7.41 29.12
CA TRP A 235 3.79 7.64 27.67
C TRP A 235 4.60 8.85 27.16
N VAL A 236 4.68 9.92 27.95
CA VAL A 236 5.38 11.16 27.55
C VAL A 236 6.90 11.06 27.77
N LEU A 237 7.37 10.28 28.76
CA LEU A 237 8.80 10.23 29.14
C LEU A 237 9.59 9.01 28.65
N THR A 238 8.94 7.94 28.14
CA THR A 238 9.65 6.71 27.73
C THR A 238 10.09 6.67 26.27
N ARG A 239 9.66 7.62 25.44
CA ARG A 239 10.20 7.74 24.07
C ARG A 239 11.48 8.57 24.10
N PRO A 240 12.61 8.07 23.59
CA PRO A 240 13.78 8.90 23.40
C PRO A 240 13.37 10.11 22.56
N TRP A 241 13.84 11.30 22.93
CA TRP A 241 13.67 12.57 22.23
C TRP A 241 14.03 12.42 20.75
N LYS A 242 13.13 11.87 19.94
CA LYS A 242 13.19 12.01 18.50
C LYS A 242 12.92 13.50 18.26
N THR A 243 13.74 14.09 17.41
CA THR A 243 13.68 15.47 16.94
C THR A 243 12.42 15.70 16.10
N GLU A 244 11.24 15.46 16.68
CA GLU A 244 9.96 15.71 16.05
C GLU A 244 9.48 17.09 16.49
N PHE A 245 9.12 17.91 15.51
CA PHE A 245 8.77 19.31 15.73
C PHE A 245 7.39 19.43 16.40
N ILE A 246 6.34 18.87 15.78
CA ILE A 246 5.00 18.79 16.37
C ILE A 246 4.61 17.32 16.40
N THR A 247 4.19 16.81 17.55
CA THR A 247 3.83 15.40 17.72
C THR A 247 2.39 15.27 18.18
N ALA A 248 1.65 14.33 17.57
CA ALA A 248 0.35 13.91 18.07
C ALA A 248 0.40 12.48 18.62
N GLY A 249 -0.37 12.25 19.69
CA GLY A 249 -0.62 10.93 20.26
C GLY A 249 -2.11 10.76 20.56
N SER A 250 -2.56 9.52 20.72
CA SER A 250 -3.96 9.22 21.04
C SER A 250 -4.11 8.19 22.16
N MET A 251 -5.21 8.26 22.88
CA MET A 251 -5.68 7.22 23.81
C MET A 251 -7.17 7.00 23.59
N SER A 252 -7.64 5.77 23.80
CA SER A 252 -8.99 5.35 23.42
C SER A 252 -9.71 4.61 24.53
N HIS A 253 -11.00 4.88 24.60
CA HIS A 253 -11.98 4.15 25.37
C HIS A 253 -13.03 3.57 24.41
N TYR A 254 -13.29 2.27 24.51
CA TYR A 254 -14.23 1.58 23.64
C TYR A 254 -15.55 1.30 24.36
N GLY A 255 -16.64 1.80 23.78
CA GLY A 255 -17.99 1.61 24.31
C GLY A 255 -18.34 0.13 24.38
N GLY A 256 -18.76 -0.35 25.55
CA GLY A 256 -19.13 -1.75 25.78
C GLY A 256 -17.98 -2.75 25.97
N ASP A 257 -16.70 -2.38 25.75
CA ASP A 257 -15.54 -3.25 26.02
C ASP A 257 -14.49 -2.59 26.93
N ILE A 258 -14.66 -2.86 28.22
CA ILE A 258 -13.80 -2.37 29.29
C ILE A 258 -12.39 -2.96 29.20
N LYS A 259 -12.21 -4.17 28.63
CA LYS A 259 -10.90 -4.85 28.61
C LYS A 259 -9.99 -4.34 27.51
N ALA A 260 -10.55 -3.81 26.42
CA ALA A 260 -9.81 -3.23 25.32
C ALA A 260 -9.45 -1.74 25.55
N SER A 261 -10.06 -1.09 26.54
CA SER A 261 -9.88 0.34 26.84
C SER A 261 -8.57 0.60 27.59
N SER A 262 -7.77 1.57 27.13
CA SER A 262 -6.51 1.95 27.79
C SER A 262 -6.68 2.99 28.89
N TRP A 263 -7.87 3.60 28.97
CA TRP A 263 -8.28 4.59 29.96
C TRP A 263 -9.82 4.62 30.08
N PHE A 264 -10.33 5.19 31.16
CA PHE A 264 -11.77 5.30 31.45
C PHE A 264 -12.19 6.76 31.69
N PRO A 265 -13.22 7.27 31.00
CA PRO A 265 -13.74 8.61 31.23
C PRO A 265 -14.41 8.73 32.60
N SER A 266 -14.49 9.96 33.10
CA SER A 266 -15.31 10.28 34.27
C SER A 266 -16.78 9.94 34.00
N GLN A 267 -17.54 9.69 35.07
CA GLN A 267 -18.93 9.27 34.98
C GLN A 267 -19.81 10.24 34.18
N GLU A 268 -19.49 11.54 34.20
CA GLU A 268 -20.20 12.59 33.43
C GLU A 268 -19.90 12.57 31.93
N SER A 269 -18.78 11.97 31.52
CA SER A 269 -18.30 11.91 30.13
C SER A 269 -18.35 10.50 29.55
N TYR A 270 -18.93 9.54 30.27
CA TYR A 270 -19.07 8.16 29.82
C TYR A 270 -20.23 8.02 28.83
N LEU A 271 -19.90 7.61 27.60
CA LEU A 271 -20.86 7.36 26.53
C LEU A 271 -20.78 5.87 26.14
N PRO A 272 -21.75 5.03 26.54
CA PRO A 272 -21.65 3.58 26.34
C PRO A 272 -21.76 3.15 24.88
N ASP A 273 -22.44 3.94 24.04
CA ASP A 273 -22.72 3.64 22.63
C ASP A 273 -21.76 4.35 21.67
N GLU A 274 -20.64 4.89 22.17
CA GLU A 274 -19.65 5.65 21.40
C GLU A 274 -18.23 5.20 21.76
N ASP A 275 -17.33 5.16 20.77
CA ASP A 275 -15.90 4.99 21.01
C ASP A 275 -15.25 6.37 21.16
N LEU A 276 -14.61 6.63 22.30
CA LEU A 276 -14.02 7.93 22.62
C LEU A 276 -12.50 7.89 22.44
N THR A 277 -11.99 8.81 21.64
CA THR A 277 -10.54 9.03 21.44
C THR A 277 -10.13 10.41 21.91
N LEU A 278 -9.12 10.49 22.77
CA LEU A 278 -8.45 11.73 23.11
C LEU A 278 -7.16 11.86 22.30
N VAL A 279 -7.04 12.94 21.55
CA VAL A 279 -5.87 13.30 20.75
C VAL A 279 -5.10 14.39 21.47
N TRP A 280 -3.83 14.12 21.73
CA TRP A 280 -2.90 15.01 22.42
C TRP A 280 -1.93 15.58 21.40
N LEU A 281 -1.86 16.90 21.32
CA LEU A 281 -0.91 17.63 20.48
C LEU A 281 0.14 18.28 21.36
N LEU A 282 1.40 17.99 21.07
CA LEU A 282 2.56 18.62 21.69
C LEU A 282 3.28 19.45 20.62
N PRO A 283 3.20 20.79 20.69
CA PRO A 283 3.90 21.69 19.76
C PRO A 283 5.44 21.71 19.94
N ASN A 284 5.96 21.08 21.01
CA ASN A 284 7.37 21.04 21.41
C ASN A 284 8.06 22.42 21.28
N PHE A 285 9.18 22.50 20.56
CA PHE A 285 9.97 23.73 20.38
C PHE A 285 9.76 24.32 18.98
N VAL A 286 8.49 24.51 18.60
CA VAL A 286 8.10 25.11 17.31
C VAL A 286 7.55 26.52 17.53
N PHE A 287 7.84 27.40 16.58
CA PHE A 287 7.37 28.79 16.57
C PHE A 287 6.72 29.10 15.22
N SER A 288 5.97 30.20 15.14
CA SER A 288 5.54 30.74 13.86
C SER A 288 5.99 32.19 13.68
N MET A 289 6.16 32.63 12.44
CA MET A 289 6.45 34.03 12.13
C MET A 289 5.18 34.89 12.11
N THR A 290 4.02 34.28 11.92
CA THR A 290 2.70 34.93 11.89
C THR A 290 1.78 34.29 12.92
N PRO A 291 0.79 35.03 13.45
CA PRO A 291 -0.23 34.44 14.30
C PRO A 291 -0.99 33.31 13.57
N ILE A 292 -1.37 32.27 14.31
CA ILE A 292 -2.19 31.16 13.83
C ILE A 292 -3.39 31.04 14.76
N ASP A 293 -4.58 31.35 14.24
CA ASP A 293 -5.84 31.38 15.00
C ASP A 293 -6.57 30.02 15.02
N ASP A 294 -5.94 28.95 14.53
CA ASP A 294 -6.53 27.62 14.58
C ASP A 294 -6.70 27.15 16.04
N PRO A 295 -7.90 26.71 16.48
CA PRO A 295 -8.18 26.39 17.87
C PRO A 295 -7.40 25.18 18.43
N PHE A 296 -6.85 24.33 17.56
CA PHE A 296 -6.08 23.15 17.98
C PHE A 296 -4.57 23.40 17.93
N PHE A 297 -4.09 24.23 17.00
CA PHE A 297 -2.66 24.51 16.83
C PHE A 297 -2.19 25.82 17.47
N GLY A 298 -3.03 26.87 17.50
CA GLY A 298 -2.87 28.15 18.20
C GLY A 298 -1.44 28.66 18.44
N PHE A 299 -1.01 29.66 17.65
CA PHE A 299 0.28 30.34 17.88
C PHE A 299 0.09 31.85 17.94
N HIS A 300 0.44 32.48 19.07
CA HIS A 300 0.34 33.92 19.24
C HIS A 300 1.61 34.54 19.82
N ALA A 301 1.77 35.85 19.59
CA ALA A 301 2.87 36.61 20.13
C ALA A 301 2.77 36.69 21.67
N ASN A 302 3.87 36.37 22.35
CA ASN A 302 3.98 36.50 23.79
C ASN A 302 4.83 37.73 24.14
N HIS A 303 4.76 38.20 25.38
CA HIS A 303 5.51 39.36 25.89
C HIS A 303 7.05 39.21 25.78
N ILE A 304 7.55 37.99 25.57
CA ILE A 304 8.98 37.65 25.55
C ILE A 304 9.61 37.85 24.16
N SER A 305 8.85 37.70 23.07
CA SER A 305 9.37 37.86 21.70
C SER A 305 8.30 38.45 20.79
N LYS A 306 8.54 39.66 20.26
CA LYS A 306 7.67 40.29 19.26
C LYS A 306 7.88 39.76 17.83
N ARG A 307 8.93 38.96 17.60
CA ARG A 307 9.31 38.47 16.26
C ARG A 307 8.80 37.07 15.96
N LEU A 308 8.47 36.28 16.99
CA LEU A 308 8.03 34.89 16.84
C LEU A 308 6.81 34.65 17.72
N CYS A 309 5.77 34.06 17.13
CA CYS A 309 4.61 33.54 17.83
C CYS A 309 4.95 32.20 18.47
N GLN A 310 4.61 32.04 19.74
CA GLN A 310 4.79 30.81 20.50
C GLN A 310 3.47 30.03 20.50
N PRO A 311 3.51 28.70 20.73
CA PRO A 311 2.29 27.93 20.95
C PRO A 311 1.53 28.48 22.16
N ASP A 312 0.20 28.58 22.05
CA ASP A 312 -0.66 29.11 23.11
C ASP A 312 -0.64 28.22 24.36
N ASN A 313 -0.54 26.90 24.16
CA ASN A 313 -0.47 25.90 25.21
C ASN A 313 0.69 24.93 24.96
N LEU A 314 1.24 24.38 26.04
CA LEU A 314 2.25 23.31 25.97
C LEU A 314 1.67 22.00 25.43
N VAL A 315 0.36 21.80 25.63
CA VAL A 315 -0.39 20.62 25.23
C VAL A 315 -1.79 21.07 24.84
N ASN A 316 -2.26 20.68 23.65
CA ASN A 316 -3.66 20.83 23.23
C ASN A 316 -4.32 19.45 23.19
N ILE A 317 -5.58 19.37 23.58
CA ILE A 317 -6.33 18.10 23.63
C ILE A 317 -7.61 18.25 22.81
N MET A 318 -7.87 17.26 21.95
CA MET A 318 -9.13 17.12 21.21
C MET A 318 -9.79 15.80 21.59
N ALA A 319 -11.11 15.80 21.76
CA ALA A 319 -11.89 14.59 21.95
C ALA A 319 -12.68 14.30 20.66
N CYS A 320 -12.55 13.09 20.15
CA CYS A 320 -13.31 12.58 19.00
C CYS A 320 -14.16 11.40 19.46
N THR A 321 -15.41 11.34 19.00
CA THR A 321 -16.25 10.14 19.18
C THR A 321 -16.54 9.49 17.84
N ASP A 322 -16.32 8.18 17.78
CA ASP A 322 -16.58 7.34 16.62
C ASP A 322 -17.82 6.49 16.87
N GLN A 323 -18.70 6.43 15.87
CA GLN A 323 -19.85 5.54 15.86
C GLN A 323 -20.01 4.90 14.49
N TYR A 324 -20.54 3.68 14.49
CA TYR A 324 -20.55 2.82 13.32
C TYR A 324 -21.97 2.34 13.02
N GLN A 325 -22.26 2.19 11.73
CA GLN A 325 -23.53 1.66 11.22
C GLN A 325 -23.26 0.80 9.99
N VAL A 326 -23.94 -0.35 9.91
CA VAL A 326 -23.86 -1.25 8.74
C VAL A 326 -25.24 -1.38 8.13
N CYS A 327 -25.32 -1.27 6.81
CA CYS A 327 -26.56 -1.34 6.05
C CYS A 327 -26.56 -2.51 5.08
N ASN A 328 -27.71 -3.16 4.93
CA ASN A 328 -27.93 -4.19 3.92
C ASN A 328 -28.22 -3.53 2.55
N PRO A 329 -27.34 -3.71 1.54
CA PRO A 329 -27.44 -2.99 0.26
C PRO A 329 -28.46 -3.60 -0.71
N LYS A 330 -29.01 -4.80 -0.44
CA LYS A 330 -29.85 -5.52 -1.41
C LYS A 330 -31.31 -5.07 -1.44
N ARG A 331 -31.73 -4.12 -0.61
CA ARG A 331 -33.12 -3.60 -0.57
C ARG A 331 -33.20 -2.18 -1.13
N GLN A 332 -34.33 -1.87 -1.78
CA GLN A 332 -34.63 -0.51 -2.25
C GLN A 332 -34.58 0.52 -1.11
N THR A 333 -35.02 0.13 0.08
CA THR A 333 -34.77 0.85 1.34
C THR A 333 -33.74 0.06 2.16
N PRO A 334 -32.50 0.55 2.32
CA PRO A 334 -31.49 -0.14 3.10
C PRO A 334 -31.95 -0.34 4.55
N ILE A 335 -31.88 -1.58 5.04
CA ILE A 335 -32.06 -1.86 6.48
C ILE A 335 -30.70 -1.68 7.12
N CYS A 336 -30.58 -0.74 8.05
CA CYS A 336 -29.34 -0.40 8.72
C CYS A 336 -29.42 -0.73 10.21
N SER A 337 -28.27 -1.08 10.79
CA SER A 337 -28.15 -1.26 12.24
C SER A 337 -28.37 0.09 12.95
N PRO A 338 -28.65 0.09 14.25
CA PRO A 338 -28.44 1.29 15.07
C PRO A 338 -26.99 1.79 14.93
N VAL A 339 -26.82 3.10 15.10
CA VAL A 339 -25.51 3.75 15.21
C VAL A 339 -24.98 3.46 16.62
N THR A 340 -23.80 2.86 16.73
CA THR A 340 -23.24 2.41 18.02
C THR A 340 -21.72 2.26 17.97
N ALA A 341 -21.07 2.06 19.12
CA ALA A 341 -19.66 1.68 19.25
C ALA A 341 -19.29 0.43 18.43
N ALA A 342 -18.03 0.33 17.99
CA ALA A 342 -17.58 -0.74 17.09
C ALA A 342 -17.82 -2.15 17.66
N VAL A 343 -17.64 -2.32 18.98
CA VAL A 343 -17.81 -3.61 19.64
C VAL A 343 -19.27 -4.05 19.66
N LEU A 344 -20.17 -3.12 20.01
CA LEU A 344 -21.62 -3.36 20.11
C LEU A 344 -22.26 -3.60 18.74
N LEU A 345 -21.64 -3.11 17.66
CA LEU A 345 -22.12 -3.31 16.29
C LEU A 345 -22.22 -4.80 15.92
N ARG A 346 -21.36 -5.66 16.50
CA ARG A 346 -21.36 -7.10 16.24
C ARG A 346 -22.69 -7.78 16.59
N ASP A 347 -23.29 -7.36 17.70
CA ASP A 347 -24.56 -7.91 18.17
C ASP A 347 -25.73 -7.42 17.30
N ASN A 348 -25.62 -6.18 16.82
CA ASN A 348 -26.63 -5.55 15.97
C ASN A 348 -26.61 -6.01 14.49
N ILE A 349 -25.58 -6.70 13.99
CA ILE A 349 -25.57 -7.25 12.61
C ILE A 349 -26.77 -8.18 12.35
N SER A 350 -27.23 -8.91 13.38
CA SER A 350 -28.36 -9.83 13.22
C SER A 350 -29.66 -9.12 12.81
N THR A 351 -29.78 -7.82 13.08
CA THR A 351 -30.99 -7.02 12.84
C THR A 351 -31.18 -6.58 11.39
N ILE A 352 -30.15 -6.69 10.54
CA ILE A 352 -30.15 -6.16 9.16
C ILE A 352 -30.39 -7.21 8.06
N GLU A 353 -30.83 -8.42 8.44
CA GLU A 353 -31.26 -9.48 7.51
C GLU A 353 -30.25 -9.81 6.38
N LEU A 354 -28.97 -9.91 6.72
CA LEU A 354 -27.94 -10.34 5.77
C LEU A 354 -28.08 -11.84 5.42
N ASN A 355 -27.74 -12.21 4.20
CA ASN A 355 -27.63 -13.63 3.85
C ASN A 355 -26.43 -14.29 4.58
N PRO A 356 -26.35 -15.63 4.65
CA PRO A 356 -25.30 -16.31 5.43
C PRO A 356 -23.87 -15.90 5.06
N THR A 357 -23.59 -15.72 3.76
CA THR A 357 -22.27 -15.28 3.27
C THR A 357 -21.98 -13.84 3.69
N GLN A 358 -22.92 -12.93 3.48
CA GLN A 358 -22.80 -11.52 3.86
C GLN A 358 -22.63 -11.36 5.37
N ASN A 359 -23.35 -12.14 6.18
CA ASN A 359 -23.22 -12.13 7.63
C ASN A 359 -21.82 -12.60 8.06
N ALA A 360 -21.32 -13.69 7.47
CA ALA A 360 -19.96 -14.16 7.73
C ALA A 360 -18.91 -13.11 7.33
N THR A 361 -19.06 -12.48 6.16
CA THR A 361 -18.17 -11.41 5.68
C THR A 361 -18.24 -10.19 6.59
N ALA A 362 -19.43 -9.72 6.98
CA ALA A 362 -19.60 -8.57 7.85
C ALA A 362 -18.96 -8.80 9.22
N ARG A 363 -19.19 -9.98 9.82
CA ARG A 363 -18.55 -10.37 11.09
C ARG A 363 -17.03 -10.42 10.98
N LEU A 364 -16.51 -10.91 9.85
CA LEU A 364 -15.06 -10.92 9.61
C LEU A 364 -14.51 -9.49 9.50
N ILE A 365 -15.16 -8.61 8.75
CA ILE A 365 -14.77 -7.20 8.62
C ILE A 365 -14.74 -6.54 10.00
N LEU A 366 -15.81 -6.67 10.79
CA LEU A 366 -15.85 -6.05 12.13
C LEU A 366 -14.81 -6.60 13.09
N ALA A 367 -14.46 -7.88 12.97
CA ALA A 367 -13.49 -8.48 13.86
C ALA A 367 -12.03 -8.25 13.40
N LEU A 368 -11.79 -7.92 12.12
CA LEU A 368 -10.50 -7.49 11.60
C LEU A 368 -10.26 -5.98 11.79
N ASN A 369 -11.32 -5.18 11.69
CA ASN A 369 -11.31 -3.73 11.84
C ASN A 369 -11.73 -3.30 13.26
N GLY A 370 -11.83 -4.24 14.20
CA GLY A 370 -12.31 -4.01 15.54
C GLY A 370 -11.48 -2.92 16.20
N ALA A 371 -12.12 -1.77 16.46
CA ALA A 371 -11.53 -0.57 17.04
C ALA A 371 -10.50 0.19 16.16
N GLU A 372 -10.49 0.00 14.84
CA GLU A 372 -9.73 0.90 13.93
C GLU A 372 -10.51 2.22 13.73
N GLY A 373 -10.66 3.02 14.79
CA GLY A 373 -11.21 4.39 14.75
C GLY A 373 -10.12 5.45 14.54
N ILE A 374 -10.43 6.72 14.79
CA ILE A 374 -9.48 7.84 14.60
C ILE A 374 -8.15 7.62 15.34
N SER A 375 -8.18 6.92 16.48
CA SER A 375 -6.97 6.57 17.23
C SER A 375 -5.97 5.73 16.44
N SER A 376 -6.43 4.77 15.62
CA SER A 376 -5.54 3.89 14.84
C SER A 376 -4.77 4.70 13.79
N SER A 377 -5.40 5.71 13.19
CA SER A 377 -4.81 6.64 12.21
C SER A 377 -3.65 7.45 12.78
N LEU A 378 -3.62 7.64 14.10
CA LEU A 378 -2.57 8.36 14.84
C LEU A 378 -1.49 7.41 15.41
N GLY A 379 -1.83 6.14 15.61
CA GLY A 379 -1.02 5.14 16.32
C GLY A 379 0.38 4.97 15.75
N GLY A 380 1.40 5.31 16.55
CA GLY A 380 2.81 5.07 16.23
C GLY A 380 3.43 5.99 15.17
N ARG A 381 2.67 6.92 14.59
CA ARG A 381 3.11 7.81 13.49
C ARG A 381 3.74 9.13 13.94
N GLY A 382 3.46 9.58 15.17
CA GLY A 382 4.00 10.83 15.72
C GLY A 382 3.66 12.03 14.83
N ALA A 383 4.67 12.85 14.50
CA ALA A 383 4.52 13.99 13.59
C ALA A 383 3.95 13.62 12.21
N GLY A 384 4.25 12.40 11.71
CA GLY A 384 3.79 11.93 10.41
C GLY A 384 2.29 11.65 10.32
N ALA A 385 1.55 11.78 11.43
CA ALA A 385 0.09 11.72 11.45
C ALA A 385 -0.59 13.07 11.18
N LEU A 386 0.19 14.17 11.16
CA LEU A 386 -0.30 15.54 11.05
C LEU A 386 0.09 16.15 9.70
N ARG A 387 -0.87 16.71 8.97
CA ARG A 387 -0.60 17.51 7.77
C ARG A 387 0.09 18.83 8.12
N ALA A 388 -0.23 19.39 9.29
CA ALA A 388 0.49 20.55 9.84
C ALA A 388 1.98 20.26 10.04
N GLY A 389 2.35 19.03 10.43
CA GLY A 389 3.74 18.62 10.62
C GLY A 389 4.58 18.69 9.34
N GLU A 390 3.97 18.49 8.18
CA GLU A 390 4.62 18.60 6.86
C GLU A 390 4.95 20.05 6.49
N LYS A 391 4.35 21.01 7.18
CA LYS A 391 4.53 22.46 6.97
C LYS A 391 5.52 23.08 7.97
N VAL A 392 6.26 22.25 8.73
CA VAL A 392 7.29 22.72 9.65
C VAL A 392 8.68 22.56 9.04
N ALA A 393 9.46 23.65 9.06
CA ALA A 393 10.85 23.63 8.64
C ALA A 393 11.71 24.40 9.66
N GLN A 394 12.83 23.80 10.08
CA GLN A 394 13.77 24.44 11.03
C GLN A 394 13.07 24.97 12.31
N SER A 395 12.13 24.20 12.87
CA SER A 395 11.30 24.60 14.02
C SER A 395 10.38 25.82 13.77
N ILE A 396 10.16 26.20 12.52
CA ILE A 396 9.20 27.24 12.14
C ILE A 396 8.00 26.58 11.45
N GLN A 397 6.83 26.74 12.06
CA GLN A 397 5.54 26.40 11.50
C GLN A 397 5.17 27.44 10.44
N SER A 398 5.06 26.98 9.19
CA SER A 398 4.50 27.78 8.10
C SER A 398 3.00 28.01 8.32
N PHE A 399 2.41 28.91 7.54
CA PHE A 399 1.00 29.29 7.63
C PHE A 399 0.06 28.07 7.70
N LEU A 400 -0.82 28.08 8.69
CA LEU A 400 -1.93 27.16 8.83
C LEU A 400 -3.24 27.96 8.70
N PRO A 401 -4.22 27.50 7.91
CA PRO A 401 -5.53 28.12 7.88
C PRO A 401 -6.26 27.89 9.22
N ASN A 402 -7.22 28.75 9.54
CA ASN A 402 -7.98 28.71 10.81
C ASN A 402 -8.82 27.42 11.00
N ASN A 403 -8.94 26.60 9.95
CA ASN A 403 -9.63 25.32 9.94
C ASN A 403 -8.68 24.13 9.68
N GLN A 404 -7.38 24.28 9.97
CA GLN A 404 -6.41 23.19 9.85
C GLN A 404 -6.83 21.99 10.68
N TRP A 405 -7.37 22.18 11.89
CA TRP A 405 -7.90 21.09 12.73
C TRP A 405 -8.91 20.22 11.98
N ALA A 406 -9.78 20.81 11.16
CA ALA A 406 -10.80 20.07 10.41
C ALA A 406 -10.16 19.26 9.26
N THR A 407 -9.07 19.77 8.70
CA THR A 407 -8.27 19.05 7.71
C THR A 407 -7.61 17.82 8.35
N GLU A 408 -7.08 17.96 9.56
CA GLU A 408 -6.50 16.82 10.30
C GLU A 408 -7.55 15.74 10.58
N VAL A 409 -8.71 16.11 11.14
CA VAL A 409 -9.77 15.16 11.47
C VAL A 409 -10.29 14.44 10.21
N LYS A 410 -10.48 15.17 9.10
CA LYS A 410 -10.87 14.57 7.82
C LYS A 410 -9.83 13.57 7.32
N ASN A 411 -8.54 13.89 7.46
CA ASN A 411 -7.47 12.99 7.08
C ASN A 411 -7.46 11.73 7.97
N TRP A 412 -7.59 11.89 9.29
CA TRP A 412 -7.62 10.74 10.20
C TRP A 412 -8.81 9.83 9.93
N PHE A 413 -9.98 10.41 9.64
CA PHE A 413 -11.19 9.67 9.27
C PHE A 413 -11.07 8.97 7.92
N ALA A 414 -10.31 9.52 6.97
CA ALA A 414 -10.08 8.88 5.67
C ALA A 414 -9.09 7.69 5.73
N ILE A 415 -8.34 7.59 6.83
CA ILE A 415 -7.30 6.57 7.05
C ILE A 415 -7.83 5.41 7.90
N SER A 416 -8.74 5.71 8.84
CA SER A 416 -9.53 4.74 9.60
C SER A 416 -10.55 4.06 8.68
#